data_AF-A0A2N6T808-F1
#
_entry.id   AF-A0A2N6T808-F1
#
_cell.length_a   1.000
_cell.length_b   1.000
_cell.length_c   1.000
_cell.angle_alpha   90.00
_cell.angle_beta   90.00
_cell.angle_gamma   90.00
#
_symmetry.space_group_name_H-M   'P 1'
#
loop_
_entity.id
_entity.type
_entity.pdbx_description
1 polymer ?
#
loop_
_entity_poly.entity_id
_entity_poly.type
_entity_poly.pdbx_seq_one_letter_code
_entity_poly.pdbx_strand_id
1 'polypeptide(L)'
;MRKTLMAAAGLSILFLSACAEPPSESQSTVKIAVDPTDEEQMVLAEIYRQIIQFDGRAVGIIPMELADDSTKLDVLLAGEANFAVMCAGSLVTQTNPGEASELNRAVADAAEEGHSDNVEDIPLSTYDAAVASLPTVLRTIDPSPAESCANQEHGDLPNNIIPVFKAQLFERGVLRAMNKATRALSTEELDELVKESAKDPDPSHVVNEWIQEKTGMGVALERAVEDDEPGSA
;
A
#
# COMPACT_ATOMS: atom_id res chain seq x y z
N MET A 1 71.03 -21.14 -36.76
CA MET A 1 70.96 -20.16 -35.65
C MET A 1 70.20 -18.93 -36.12
N ARG A 2 69.19 -18.50 -35.34
CA ARG A 2 68.49 -17.19 -35.34
C ARG A 2 67.69 -16.81 -36.62
N LYS A 3 66.49 -16.21 -36.55
CA LYS A 3 65.50 -15.94 -35.50
C LYS A 3 64.24 -15.48 -36.27
N THR A 4 63.10 -16.11 -35.99
CA THR A 4 61.75 -15.72 -36.42
C THR A 4 61.37 -14.39 -35.76
N LEU A 5 60.84 -13.42 -36.52
CA LEU A 5 60.08 -12.27 -35.99
C LEU A 5 58.59 -12.53 -36.27
N MET A 6 57.82 -12.77 -35.21
CA MET A 6 56.36 -12.64 -35.21
C MET A 6 56.01 -11.21 -34.78
N ALA A 7 55.21 -10.51 -35.59
CA ALA A 7 54.56 -9.27 -35.21
C ALA A 7 53.18 -9.59 -34.63
N ALA A 8 52.99 -9.32 -33.33
CA ALA A 8 51.70 -9.41 -32.66
C ALA A 8 51.04 -8.03 -32.68
N ALA A 9 49.91 -7.91 -33.40
CA ALA A 9 49.04 -6.74 -33.37
C ALA A 9 48.10 -6.86 -32.17
N GLY A 10 48.24 -5.96 -31.19
CA GLY A 10 47.43 -5.91 -29.98
C GLY A 10 46.04 -5.33 -30.26
N LEU A 11 45.00 -6.11 -29.97
CA LEU A 11 43.61 -5.68 -29.98
C LEU A 11 43.32 -5.03 -28.62
N SER A 12 43.23 -3.70 -28.58
CA SER A 12 42.86 -2.96 -27.37
C SER A 12 41.35 -2.95 -27.22
N ILE A 13 40.82 -3.71 -26.27
CA ILE A 13 39.40 -3.70 -25.88
C ILE A 13 39.21 -2.57 -24.86
N LEU A 14 38.55 -1.49 -25.27
CA LEU A 14 38.08 -0.43 -24.37
C LEU A 14 36.86 -0.96 -23.61
N PHE A 15 37.06 -1.35 -22.35
CA PHE A 15 35.96 -1.59 -21.42
C PHE A 15 35.39 -0.24 -20.98
N LEU A 16 34.26 0.16 -21.56
CA LEU A 16 33.42 1.23 -21.02
C LEU A 16 32.71 0.67 -19.78
N SER A 17 33.28 0.91 -18.59
CA SER A 17 32.53 0.76 -17.33
C SER A 17 31.49 1.89 -17.27
N ALA A 18 30.30 1.62 -17.79
CA ALA A 18 29.12 2.42 -17.48
C ALA A 18 28.84 2.24 -15.99
N CYS A 19 29.07 3.27 -15.19
CA CYS A 19 28.53 3.35 -13.84
C CYS A 19 27.01 3.43 -13.98
N ALA A 20 26.32 2.29 -13.86
CA ALA A 20 24.89 2.30 -13.62
C ALA A 20 24.69 2.90 -12.22
N GLU A 21 24.04 4.06 -12.15
CA GLU A 21 23.54 4.59 -10.88
C GLU A 21 22.63 3.53 -10.24
N PRO A 22 22.72 3.31 -8.91
CA PRO A 22 21.80 2.41 -8.25
C PRO A 22 20.37 2.89 -8.55
N PRO A 23 19.43 1.98 -8.88
CA PRO A 23 18.05 2.37 -9.13
C PRO A 23 17.55 3.16 -7.92
N SER A 24 16.87 4.28 -8.17
CA SER A 24 16.23 5.02 -7.08
C SER A 24 15.25 4.10 -6.34
N GLU A 25 15.02 4.33 -5.05
CA GLU A 25 14.04 3.55 -4.28
C GLU A 25 12.65 3.54 -4.96
N SER A 26 12.31 4.61 -5.70
CA SER A 26 11.08 4.71 -6.52
C SER A 26 11.04 3.76 -7.72
N GLN A 27 12.17 3.21 -8.16
CA GLN A 27 12.29 2.22 -9.23
C GLN A 27 12.39 0.78 -8.71
N SER A 28 12.39 0.58 -7.39
CA SER A 28 12.35 -0.75 -6.79
C SER A 28 11.02 -1.45 -7.10
N THR A 29 11.03 -2.79 -7.17
CA THR A 29 9.80 -3.57 -7.19
C THR A 29 9.02 -3.34 -5.90
N VAL A 30 7.73 -3.03 -6.02
CA VAL A 30 6.87 -2.94 -4.84
C VAL A 30 6.52 -4.35 -4.37
N LYS A 31 6.65 -4.59 -3.07
CA LYS A 31 6.38 -5.84 -2.38
C LYS A 31 5.31 -5.58 -1.33
N ILE A 32 4.11 -6.07 -1.58
CA ILE A 32 2.97 -5.93 -0.68
C ILE A 32 2.91 -7.18 0.20
N ALA A 33 3.11 -7.03 1.52
CA ALA A 33 2.93 -8.11 2.49
C ALA A 33 1.43 -8.37 2.73
N VAL A 34 1.03 -9.63 2.66
CA VAL A 34 -0.36 -10.06 2.83
C VAL A 34 -0.42 -11.42 3.52
N ASP A 35 -1.41 -11.57 4.41
CA ASP A 35 -1.84 -12.89 4.86
C ASP A 35 -2.76 -13.51 3.82
N PRO A 36 -2.33 -14.58 3.13
CA PRO A 36 -3.13 -15.19 2.06
C PRO A 36 -4.39 -15.89 2.56
N THR A 37 -4.55 -16.06 3.88
CA THR A 37 -5.74 -16.66 4.50
C THR A 37 -6.82 -15.64 4.83
N ASP A 38 -6.50 -14.35 4.74
CA ASP A 38 -7.42 -13.24 4.95
C ASP A 38 -7.88 -12.68 3.59
N GLU A 39 -9.13 -13.00 3.22
CA GLU A 39 -9.74 -12.57 1.95
C GLU A 39 -9.83 -11.05 1.83
N GLU A 40 -10.06 -10.34 2.95
CA GLU A 40 -10.12 -8.90 2.98
C GLU A 40 -8.75 -8.28 2.71
N GLN A 41 -7.70 -8.79 3.34
CA GLN A 41 -6.31 -8.37 3.06
C GLN A 41 -5.91 -8.64 1.61
N MET A 42 -6.35 -9.77 1.03
CA MET A 42 -6.11 -10.07 -0.39
C MET A 42 -6.78 -9.05 -1.31
N VAL A 43 -8.04 -8.65 -1.04
CA VAL A 43 -8.75 -7.60 -1.79
C VAL A 43 -8.07 -6.25 -1.64
N LEU A 44 -7.69 -5.86 -0.41
CA LEU A 44 -7.00 -4.61 -0.15
C LEU A 44 -5.66 -4.54 -0.88
N ALA A 45 -4.89 -5.64 -0.86
CA ALA A 45 -3.65 -5.73 -1.61
C ALA A 45 -3.85 -5.63 -3.12
N GLU A 46 -4.93 -6.22 -3.64
CA GLU A 46 -5.26 -6.14 -5.05
C GLU A 46 -5.61 -4.70 -5.48
N ILE A 47 -6.37 -3.96 -4.65
CA ILE A 47 -6.66 -2.54 -4.90
C ILE A 47 -5.37 -1.76 -5.08
N TYR A 48 -4.45 -1.84 -4.11
CA TYR A 48 -3.19 -1.10 -4.18
C TYR A 48 -2.27 -1.63 -5.28
N ARG A 49 -2.25 -2.95 -5.54
CA ARG A 49 -1.49 -3.55 -6.65
C ARG A 49 -1.87 -2.91 -7.97
N GLN A 50 -3.17 -2.86 -8.29
CA GLN A 50 -3.64 -2.30 -9.56
C GLN A 50 -3.34 -0.81 -9.67
N ILE A 51 -3.59 -0.03 -8.61
CA ILE A 51 -3.29 1.42 -8.58
C ILE A 51 -1.81 1.67 -8.89
N ILE A 52 -0.92 0.87 -8.32
CA ILE A 52 0.53 1.02 -8.52
C ILE A 52 0.94 0.51 -9.92
N GLN A 53 0.31 -0.56 -10.42
CA GLN A 53 0.57 -1.07 -11.76
C GLN A 53 0.11 -0.11 -12.87
N PHE A 54 -0.93 0.70 -12.64
CA PHE A 54 -1.33 1.76 -13.57
C PHE A 54 -0.22 2.79 -13.84
N ASP A 55 0.75 2.91 -12.94
CA ASP A 55 1.94 3.76 -13.10
C ASP A 55 3.10 3.02 -13.83
N GLY A 56 2.84 1.82 -14.36
CA GLY A 56 3.83 1.00 -15.06
C GLY A 56 4.82 0.29 -14.14
N ARG A 57 4.57 0.27 -12.83
CA ARG A 57 5.47 -0.34 -11.85
C ARG A 57 5.20 -1.83 -11.66
N ALA A 58 6.29 -2.59 -11.51
CA ALA A 58 6.22 -3.99 -11.10
C ALA A 58 5.85 -4.10 -9.61
N VAL A 59 4.81 -4.88 -9.33
CA VAL A 59 4.30 -5.14 -7.98
C VAL A 59 4.19 -6.65 -7.76
N GLY A 60 4.69 -7.12 -6.63
CA GLY A 60 4.51 -8.49 -6.16
C GLY A 60 3.76 -8.52 -4.83
N ILE A 61 2.80 -9.43 -4.72
CA ILE A 61 2.18 -9.80 -3.44
C ILE A 61 3.07 -10.87 -2.81
N ILE A 62 3.50 -10.64 -1.57
CA ILE A 62 4.37 -11.54 -0.81
C ILE A 62 3.51 -12.19 0.27
N PRO A 63 3.08 -13.45 0.08
CA PRO A 63 2.28 -14.16 1.07
C PRO A 63 3.13 -14.49 2.30
N MET A 64 2.61 -14.17 3.48
CA MET A 64 3.26 -14.46 4.77
C MET A 64 2.23 -14.50 5.89
N GLU A 65 2.53 -15.19 6.99
CA GLU A 65 1.66 -15.18 8.17
C GLU A 65 1.78 -13.82 8.87
N LEU A 66 0.66 -13.10 8.99
CA LEU A 66 0.62 -11.76 9.59
C LEU A 66 -0.43 -11.75 10.70
N ALA A 67 0.01 -12.06 11.92
CA ALA A 67 -0.89 -12.15 13.06
C ALA A 67 -1.62 -10.82 13.34
N ASP A 68 -0.91 -9.70 13.18
CA ASP A 68 -1.36 -8.38 13.59
C ASP A 68 -0.53 -7.26 12.91
N ASP A 69 -0.94 -6.01 13.11
CA ASP A 69 -0.25 -4.86 12.52
C ASP A 69 1.17 -4.61 13.07
N SER A 70 1.54 -5.08 14.26
CA SER A 70 2.93 -5.04 14.74
C SER A 70 3.83 -5.97 13.93
N THR A 71 3.33 -7.17 13.60
CA THR A 71 4.01 -8.14 12.74
C THR A 71 4.21 -7.56 11.34
N LYS A 72 3.18 -6.90 10.79
CA LYS A 72 3.28 -6.19 9.51
C LYS A 72 4.34 -5.09 9.57
N LEU A 73 4.43 -4.35 10.69
CA LEU A 73 5.43 -3.29 10.86
C LEU A 73 6.85 -3.87 10.88
N ASP A 74 7.08 -4.95 11.59
CA ASP A 74 8.38 -5.64 11.65
C ASP A 74 8.84 -6.11 10.27
N VAL A 75 7.93 -6.66 9.46
CA VAL A 75 8.20 -7.06 8.06
C VAL A 75 8.66 -5.87 7.21
N LEU A 76 8.03 -4.71 7.37
CA LEU A 76 8.42 -3.48 6.64
C LEU A 76 9.79 -2.97 7.08
N LEU A 77 10.09 -3.04 8.37
CA LEU A 77 11.37 -2.61 8.95
C LEU A 77 12.52 -3.55 8.59
N ALA A 78 12.27 -4.86 8.55
CA ALA A 78 13.21 -5.87 8.07
C ALA A 78 13.47 -5.74 6.55
N GLY A 79 12.57 -5.09 5.81
CA GLY A 79 12.67 -4.90 4.36
C GLY A 79 12.29 -6.15 3.55
N GLU A 80 11.60 -7.10 4.18
CA GLU A 80 11.05 -8.29 3.53
C GLU A 80 9.92 -7.89 2.56
N ALA A 81 9.14 -6.88 2.96
CA ALA A 81 8.24 -6.11 2.11
C ALA A 81 8.51 -4.61 2.22
N ASN A 82 7.89 -3.80 1.36
CA ASN A 82 7.99 -2.34 1.42
C ASN A 82 6.62 -1.65 1.39
N PHE A 83 5.55 -2.43 1.44
CA PHE A 83 4.16 -1.99 1.53
C PHE A 83 3.34 -3.03 2.33
N ALA A 84 2.47 -2.57 3.22
CA ALA A 84 1.46 -3.38 3.88
C ALA A 84 0.21 -2.54 4.13
N VAL A 85 -0.95 -3.19 4.28
CA VAL A 85 -2.20 -2.53 4.68
C VAL A 85 -2.45 -2.81 6.15
N MET A 86 -2.64 -1.75 6.93
CA MET A 86 -2.84 -1.79 8.39
C MET A 86 -4.11 -1.04 8.77
N CYS A 87 -4.50 -1.15 10.03
CA CYS A 87 -5.63 -0.44 10.61
C CYS A 87 -5.14 0.52 11.72
N ALA A 88 -5.67 1.74 11.74
CA ALA A 88 -5.18 2.79 12.65
C ALA A 88 -5.24 2.37 14.13
N GLY A 89 -6.41 1.98 14.64
CA GLY A 89 -6.61 1.57 16.04
C GLY A 89 -5.76 0.37 16.45
N SER A 90 -5.70 -0.66 15.60
CA SER A 90 -4.85 -1.83 15.81
C SER A 90 -3.36 -1.47 15.87
N LEU A 91 -2.87 -0.65 14.93
CA LEU A 91 -1.50 -0.18 14.94
C LEU A 91 -1.15 0.58 16.22
N VAL A 92 -2.01 1.53 16.65
CA VAL A 92 -1.79 2.29 17.90
C VAL A 92 -1.77 1.37 19.11
N THR A 93 -2.71 0.42 19.19
CA THR A 93 -2.82 -0.50 20.34
C THR A 93 -1.56 -1.33 20.52
N GLN A 94 -0.97 -1.78 19.42
CA GLN A 94 0.19 -2.67 19.48
C GLN A 94 1.52 -1.93 19.61
N THR A 95 1.62 -0.71 19.07
CA THR A 95 2.88 0.06 19.04
C THR A 95 2.97 1.12 20.14
N ASN A 96 1.83 1.60 20.62
CA ASN A 96 1.73 2.63 21.65
C ASN A 96 0.52 2.36 22.58
N PRO A 97 0.59 1.31 23.43
CA PRO A 97 -0.52 0.93 24.31
C PRO A 97 -0.89 2.01 25.34
N GLY A 98 0.03 2.92 25.65
CA GLY A 98 -0.24 4.08 26.51
C GLY A 98 -1.24 5.03 25.86
N GLU A 99 -0.93 5.49 24.65
CA GLU A 99 -1.82 6.33 23.83
C GLU A 99 -3.15 5.64 23.54
N ALA A 100 -3.09 4.34 23.21
CA ALA A 100 -4.30 3.54 23.00
C ALA A 100 -5.23 3.55 24.21
N SER A 101 -4.67 3.46 25.43
CA SER A 101 -5.45 3.51 26.67
C SER A 101 -6.07 4.89 26.92
N GLU A 102 -5.39 5.96 26.54
CA GLU A 102 -5.91 7.33 26.64
C GLU A 102 -7.04 7.57 25.65
N LEU A 103 -6.87 7.17 24.40
CA LEU A 103 -7.90 7.27 23.36
C LEU A 103 -9.13 6.43 23.70
N ASN A 104 -8.97 5.18 24.18
CA ASN A 104 -10.10 4.34 24.60
C ASN A 104 -10.88 4.96 25.78
N ARG A 105 -10.19 5.65 26.70
CA ARG A 105 -10.86 6.39 27.78
C ARG A 105 -11.66 7.56 27.22
N ALA A 106 -11.09 8.31 26.28
CA ALA A 106 -11.81 9.39 25.61
C ALA A 106 -13.06 8.89 24.87
N VAL A 107 -13.01 7.70 24.25
CA VAL A 107 -14.18 7.04 23.64
C VAL A 107 -15.25 6.73 24.70
N ALA A 108 -14.85 6.12 25.82
CA ALA A 108 -15.79 5.80 26.91
C ALA A 108 -16.44 7.06 27.51
N ASP A 109 -15.65 8.08 27.79
CA ASP A 109 -16.12 9.35 28.35
C ASP A 109 -17.12 10.04 27.40
N ALA A 110 -16.83 10.05 26.09
CA ALA A 110 -17.73 10.64 25.10
C ALA A 110 -19.07 9.87 24.97
N ALA A 111 -19.06 8.54 25.14
CA ALA A 111 -20.26 7.72 25.15
C ALA A 111 -21.14 7.98 26.40
N GLU A 112 -20.54 8.27 27.55
CA GLU A 112 -21.26 8.58 28.79
C GLU A 112 -21.85 10.00 28.82
N GLU A 113 -21.11 10.99 28.31
CA GLU A 113 -21.50 12.40 28.42
C GLU A 113 -22.54 12.84 27.37
N GLY A 114 -22.80 12.04 26.34
CA GLY A 114 -23.71 12.40 25.24
C GLY A 114 -23.27 13.66 24.48
N HIS A 115 -22.01 14.06 24.63
CA HIS A 115 -21.40 15.21 23.95
C HIS A 115 -20.84 14.72 22.62
N SER A 116 -21.59 14.95 21.54
CA SER A 116 -21.21 14.60 20.15
C SER A 116 -19.92 15.26 19.70
N ASP A 117 -19.58 16.42 20.28
CA ASP A 117 -18.52 17.29 19.77
C ASP A 117 -17.12 16.69 19.95
N ASN A 118 -16.93 15.77 20.91
CA ASN A 118 -15.66 15.05 21.09
C ASN A 118 -15.59 13.73 20.29
N VAL A 119 -16.73 13.20 19.82
CA VAL A 119 -16.80 11.91 19.12
C VAL A 119 -16.30 12.04 17.68
N GLU A 120 -16.55 13.18 17.03
CA GLU A 120 -16.12 13.43 15.65
C GLU A 120 -14.59 13.47 15.50
N ASP A 121 -13.86 13.81 16.57
CA ASP A 121 -12.40 13.91 16.56
C ASP A 121 -11.68 12.58 16.87
N ILE A 122 -12.38 11.55 17.35
CA ILE A 122 -11.77 10.26 17.72
C ILE A 122 -11.11 9.54 16.52
N PRO A 123 -11.75 9.43 15.34
CA PRO A 123 -11.11 8.80 14.18
C PRO A 123 -9.83 9.52 13.76
N LEU A 124 -9.88 10.86 13.73
CA LEU A 124 -8.71 11.68 13.38
C LEU A 124 -7.59 11.55 14.43
N SER A 125 -7.94 11.59 15.72
CA SER A 125 -6.97 11.43 16.81
C SER A 125 -6.31 10.04 16.79
N THR A 126 -7.08 9.01 16.46
CA THR A 126 -6.58 7.63 16.33
C THR A 126 -5.65 7.51 15.13
N TYR A 127 -6.01 8.12 14.00
CA TYR A 127 -5.13 8.20 12.83
C TYR A 127 -3.84 8.97 13.13
N ASP A 128 -3.91 10.12 13.78
CA ASP A 128 -2.73 10.93 14.13
C ASP A 128 -1.79 10.17 15.08
N ALA A 129 -2.36 9.46 16.06
CA ALA A 129 -1.60 8.55 16.91
C ALA A 129 -0.94 7.42 16.11
N ALA A 130 -1.66 6.82 15.15
CA ALA A 130 -1.12 5.77 14.29
C ALA A 130 0.08 6.29 13.46
N VAL A 131 -0.06 7.48 12.87
CA VAL A 131 1.02 8.15 12.13
C VAL A 131 2.20 8.47 13.04
N ALA A 132 1.95 8.95 14.26
CA ALA A 132 3.00 9.26 15.24
C ALA A 132 3.78 8.03 15.69
N SER A 133 3.14 6.85 15.69
CA SER A 133 3.79 5.56 16.00
C SER A 133 4.66 5.02 14.87
N LEU A 134 4.54 5.53 13.63
CA LEU A 134 5.33 5.04 12.51
C LEU A 134 6.79 5.51 12.60
N PRO A 135 7.77 4.60 12.44
CA PRO A 135 9.16 4.98 12.25
C PRO A 135 9.33 5.89 11.04
N THR A 136 10.28 6.84 11.09
CA THR A 136 10.46 7.88 10.06
C THR A 136 10.80 7.37 8.66
N VAL A 137 11.19 6.09 8.54
CA VAL A 137 11.46 5.41 7.26
C VAL A 137 10.18 4.88 6.61
N LEU A 138 9.05 4.94 7.30
CA LEU A 138 7.74 4.57 6.81
C LEU A 138 6.85 5.81 6.76
N ARG A 139 5.78 5.69 5.99
CA ARG A 139 4.74 6.71 5.88
C ARG A 139 3.44 6.08 5.45
N THR A 140 2.37 6.85 5.57
CA THR A 140 1.05 6.52 5.04
C THR A 140 0.47 7.72 4.29
N ILE A 141 -0.81 7.63 3.91
CA ILE A 141 -1.66 8.67 3.34
C ILE A 141 -2.93 8.78 4.19
N ASP A 142 -3.87 9.62 3.79
CA ASP A 142 -5.15 9.77 4.48
C ASP A 142 -5.88 8.41 4.61
N PRO A 143 -6.54 8.14 5.74
CA PRO A 143 -7.18 6.87 6.00
C PRO A 143 -8.46 6.69 5.17
N SER A 144 -8.92 5.45 5.03
CA SER A 144 -10.23 5.16 4.42
C SER A 144 -11.38 5.38 5.41
N PRO A 145 -12.59 5.70 4.93
CA PRO A 145 -13.79 5.56 5.73
C PRO A 145 -14.09 4.11 6.16
N ALA A 146 -13.60 3.11 5.43
CA ALA A 146 -13.78 1.71 5.79
C ALA A 146 -13.14 1.35 7.13
N GLU A 147 -13.86 0.55 7.91
CA GLU A 147 -13.41 -0.13 9.12
C GLU A 147 -12.99 -1.56 8.77
N SER A 148 -11.85 -2.00 9.31
CA SER A 148 -11.26 -3.32 9.06
C SER A 148 -10.65 -3.85 10.37
N CYS A 149 -9.98 -5.00 10.34
CA CYS A 149 -9.24 -5.56 11.47
C CYS A 149 -10.07 -5.80 12.75
N ALA A 150 -11.40 -5.92 12.64
CA ALA A 150 -12.31 -6.05 13.79
C ALA A 150 -12.03 -7.27 14.69
N ASN A 151 -11.25 -8.24 14.20
CA ASN A 151 -10.84 -9.43 14.93
C ASN A 151 -9.50 -9.27 15.69
N GLN A 152 -8.86 -8.10 15.62
CA GLN A 152 -7.60 -7.81 16.31
C GLN A 152 -7.83 -7.07 17.64
N GLU A 153 -6.84 -7.09 18.54
CA GLU A 153 -6.94 -6.35 19.80
C GLU A 153 -6.73 -4.84 19.54
N HIS A 154 -7.82 -4.06 19.59
CA HIS A 154 -7.77 -2.60 19.42
C HIS A 154 -8.72 -1.82 20.34
N GLY A 155 -9.48 -2.50 21.20
CA GLY A 155 -10.53 -1.88 22.00
C GLY A 155 -11.61 -1.24 21.13
N ASP A 156 -12.11 -0.07 21.53
CA ASP A 156 -13.15 0.67 20.82
C ASP A 156 -12.56 1.73 19.85
N LEU A 157 -11.26 1.68 19.57
CA LEU A 157 -10.62 2.60 18.64
C LEU A 157 -11.06 2.32 17.19
N PRO A 158 -11.33 3.36 16.39
CA PRO A 158 -11.56 3.21 14.96
C PRO A 158 -10.40 2.53 14.24
N ASN A 159 -10.72 1.59 13.36
CA ASN A 159 -9.79 0.81 12.56
C ASN A 159 -9.86 1.19 11.10
N ASN A 160 -9.80 2.49 10.84
CA ASN A 160 -9.71 2.99 9.49
C ASN A 160 -8.47 2.43 8.79
N ILE A 161 -8.63 2.03 7.53
CA ILE A 161 -7.58 1.36 6.76
C ILE A 161 -6.55 2.39 6.32
N ILE A 162 -5.27 2.05 6.53
CA ILE A 162 -4.12 2.87 6.15
C ILE A 162 -3.10 2.04 5.37
N PRO A 163 -2.72 2.44 4.15
CA PRO A 163 -1.59 1.82 3.47
C PRO A 163 -0.29 2.35 4.07
N VAL A 164 0.56 1.47 4.58
CA VAL A 164 1.85 1.82 5.19
C VAL A 164 2.97 1.32 4.29
N PHE A 165 3.90 2.20 3.93
CA PHE A 165 4.94 1.89 2.97
C PHE A 165 6.24 2.66 3.26
N LYS A 166 7.34 2.19 2.69
CA LYS A 166 8.64 2.88 2.80
C LYS A 166 8.56 4.32 2.28
N ALA A 167 9.14 5.24 3.02
CA ALA A 167 9.25 6.63 2.61
C ALA A 167 9.96 6.71 1.25
N GLN A 168 9.47 7.59 0.37
CA GLN A 168 9.97 7.79 -1.00
C GLN A 168 9.72 6.62 -1.97
N LEU A 169 8.99 5.57 -1.56
CA LEU A 169 8.64 4.47 -2.46
C LEU A 169 7.78 4.92 -3.65
N PHE A 170 6.97 5.97 -3.48
CA PHE A 170 6.03 6.45 -4.48
C PHE A 170 6.20 7.93 -4.80
N GLU A 171 6.03 8.25 -6.08
CA GLU A 171 5.92 9.62 -6.55
C GLU A 171 4.52 10.21 -6.28
N ARG A 172 4.39 11.53 -6.46
CA ARG A 172 3.17 12.27 -6.13
C ARG A 172 1.94 11.79 -6.93
N GLY A 173 2.14 11.31 -8.16
CA GLY A 173 1.06 10.78 -9.01
C GLY A 173 0.40 9.56 -8.39
N VAL A 174 1.19 8.54 -8.09
CA VAL A 174 0.73 7.31 -7.42
C VAL A 174 0.13 7.59 -6.05
N LEU A 175 0.76 8.46 -5.26
CA LEU A 175 0.21 8.86 -3.94
C LEU A 175 -1.18 9.49 -4.06
N ARG A 176 -1.44 10.28 -5.10
CA ARG A 176 -2.76 10.88 -5.35
C ARG A 176 -3.79 9.83 -5.76
N ALA A 177 -3.40 8.88 -6.61
CA ALA A 177 -4.25 7.79 -7.04
C ALA A 177 -4.63 6.87 -5.87
N MET A 178 -3.64 6.49 -5.05
CA MET A 178 -3.86 5.72 -3.83
C MET A 178 -4.79 6.46 -2.88
N ASN A 179 -4.52 7.74 -2.57
CA ASN A 179 -5.37 8.52 -1.65
C ASN A 179 -6.81 8.61 -2.19
N LYS A 180 -7.01 8.81 -3.50
CA LYS A 180 -8.34 8.84 -4.10
C LYS A 180 -9.09 7.51 -3.88
N ALA A 181 -8.44 6.38 -4.10
CA ALA A 181 -9.05 5.07 -3.88
C ALA A 181 -9.31 4.80 -2.39
N THR A 182 -8.32 5.05 -1.53
CA THR A 182 -8.43 4.87 -0.08
C THR A 182 -9.59 5.69 0.49
N ARG A 183 -9.71 6.97 0.12
CA ARG A 183 -10.82 7.82 0.58
C ARG A 183 -12.19 7.45 0.00
N ALA A 184 -12.21 6.73 -1.12
CA ALA A 184 -13.43 6.24 -1.73
C ALA A 184 -13.89 4.91 -1.12
N LEU A 185 -13.04 4.20 -0.37
CA LEU A 185 -13.35 2.88 0.18
C LEU A 185 -14.11 2.99 1.51
N SER A 186 -15.42 2.75 1.49
CA SER A 186 -16.25 2.55 2.69
C SER A 186 -16.29 1.09 3.13
N THR A 187 -16.77 0.83 4.35
CA THR A 187 -16.91 -0.54 4.88
C THR A 187 -17.86 -1.37 4.01
N GLU A 188 -18.96 -0.77 3.54
CA GLU A 188 -19.92 -1.44 2.66
C GLU A 188 -19.29 -1.84 1.32
N GLU A 189 -18.48 -0.95 0.73
CA GLU A 189 -17.77 -1.25 -0.52
C GLU A 189 -16.70 -2.33 -0.34
N LEU A 190 -15.97 -2.31 0.77
CA LEU A 190 -15.00 -3.36 1.08
C LEU A 190 -15.69 -4.72 1.22
N ASP A 191 -16.78 -4.75 2.00
CA ASP A 191 -17.61 -5.94 2.19
C ASP A 191 -18.13 -6.50 0.86
N GLU A 192 -18.59 -5.63 -0.04
CA GLU A 192 -19.08 -6.01 -1.36
C GLU A 192 -17.95 -6.54 -2.24
N LEU A 193 -16.80 -5.86 -2.27
CA LEU A 193 -15.62 -6.30 -2.99
C LEU A 193 -15.15 -7.68 -2.56
N VAL A 194 -15.11 -7.96 -1.25
CA VAL A 194 -14.78 -9.29 -0.71
C VAL A 194 -15.79 -10.34 -1.16
N LYS A 195 -17.09 -10.05 -1.00
CA LYS A 195 -18.17 -10.98 -1.37
C LYS A 195 -18.18 -11.31 -2.87
N GLU A 196 -17.96 -10.33 -3.73
CA GLU A 196 -17.96 -10.54 -5.18
C GLU A 196 -16.65 -11.19 -5.65
N SER A 197 -15.50 -10.79 -5.09
CA SER A 197 -14.21 -11.43 -5.37
C SER A 197 -14.21 -12.92 -5.02
N ALA A 198 -14.88 -13.32 -3.94
CA ALA A 198 -14.97 -14.74 -3.56
C ALA A 198 -15.82 -15.59 -4.53
N LYS A 199 -16.70 -14.96 -5.33
CA LYS A 199 -17.57 -15.64 -6.30
C LYS A 199 -17.00 -15.64 -7.71
N ASP A 200 -16.10 -14.70 -8.01
CA ASP A 200 -15.55 -14.50 -9.34
C ASP A 200 -14.32 -15.38 -9.59
N PRO A 201 -14.22 -16.09 -10.73
CA PRO A 201 -13.01 -16.82 -11.10
C PRO A 201 -11.78 -15.92 -11.34
N ASP A 202 -11.96 -14.62 -11.56
CA ASP A 202 -10.92 -13.59 -11.61
C ASP A 202 -11.24 -12.41 -10.67
N PRO A 203 -10.88 -12.52 -9.37
CA PRO A 203 -11.05 -11.45 -8.38
C PRO A 203 -10.44 -10.11 -8.79
N SER A 204 -9.42 -10.12 -9.66
CA SER A 204 -8.77 -8.89 -10.14
C SER A 204 -9.74 -8.04 -10.94
N HIS A 205 -10.65 -8.65 -11.70
CA HIS A 205 -11.63 -7.94 -12.53
C HIS A 205 -12.61 -7.13 -11.66
N VAL A 206 -13.13 -7.72 -10.58
CA VAL A 206 -14.05 -7.07 -9.63
C VAL A 206 -13.41 -5.81 -9.04
N VAL A 207 -12.17 -5.93 -8.55
CA VAL A 207 -11.43 -4.79 -8.00
C VAL A 207 -11.18 -3.72 -9.08
N ASN A 208 -10.89 -4.14 -10.31
CA ASN A 208 -10.64 -3.23 -11.41
C ASN A 208 -11.88 -2.39 -11.74
N GLU A 209 -13.05 -3.01 -11.90
CA GLU A 209 -14.30 -2.31 -12.17
C GLU A 209 -14.60 -1.27 -11.09
N TRP A 210 -14.44 -1.64 -9.82
CA TRP A 210 -14.63 -0.71 -8.70
C TRP A 210 -13.64 0.46 -8.74
N ILE A 211 -12.35 0.21 -8.99
CA ILE A 211 -11.35 1.29 -9.14
C ILE A 211 -11.81 2.23 -10.26
N GLN A 212 -12.22 1.70 -11.41
CA GLN A 212 -12.65 2.53 -12.54
C GLN A 212 -13.87 3.39 -12.19
N GLU A 213 -14.88 2.81 -11.55
CA GLU A 213 -16.10 3.50 -11.15
C GLU A 213 -15.81 4.62 -10.13
N LYS A 214 -15.09 4.32 -9.06
CA LYS A 214 -14.90 5.24 -7.93
C LYS A 214 -13.81 6.29 -8.18
N THR A 215 -12.77 5.90 -8.91
CA THR A 215 -11.60 6.76 -9.12
C THR A 215 -11.54 7.38 -10.50
N GLY A 216 -12.32 6.88 -11.48
CA GLY A 216 -12.21 7.31 -12.87
C GLY A 216 -10.85 7.00 -13.50
N MET A 217 -10.04 6.11 -12.89
CA MET A 217 -8.73 5.74 -13.42
C MET A 217 -8.81 4.86 -14.67
N GLY A 218 -9.95 4.23 -14.94
CA GLY A 218 -10.20 3.51 -16.21
C GLY A 218 -10.11 4.42 -17.44
N VAL A 219 -10.52 5.68 -17.31
CA VAL A 219 -10.50 6.66 -18.41
C VAL A 219 -9.07 7.09 -18.79
N ALA A 220 -8.06 6.76 -17.97
CA ALA A 220 -6.65 6.93 -18.32
C ALA A 220 -6.11 5.73 -19.12
N LEU A 221 -6.65 4.53 -18.91
CA LEU A 221 -6.36 3.33 -19.69
C LEU A 221 -7.03 3.38 -21.06
N GLU A 222 -8.30 3.79 -21.15
CA GLU A 222 -9.01 3.97 -22.43
C GLU A 222 -8.30 4.99 -23.34
N ARG A 223 -7.84 6.13 -22.78
CA ARG A 223 -7.06 7.12 -23.56
C ARG A 223 -5.72 6.58 -24.04
N ALA A 224 -5.04 5.78 -23.22
CA ALA A 224 -3.76 5.16 -23.61
C ALA A 224 -3.94 4.10 -24.70
N VAL A 225 -5.11 3.43 -24.77
CA VAL A 225 -5.47 2.48 -25.83
C VAL A 225 -5.93 3.19 -27.11
N GLU A 226 -6.69 4.29 -26.99
CA GLU A 226 -7.11 5.13 -28.12
C GLU A 226 -5.92 5.83 -28.82
N ASP A 227 -4.89 6.22 -28.06
CA ASP A 227 -3.67 6.85 -28.60
C ASP A 227 -2.69 5.84 -29.26
N ASP A 228 -2.91 4.52 -29.10
CA ASP A 228 -2.09 3.43 -29.65
C ASP A 228 -2.80 2.65 -30.77
N GLU A 229 -4.04 3.00 -31.12
CA GLU A 229 -4.67 2.58 -32.37
C GLU A 229 -4.11 3.43 -33.54
N PRO A 230 -3.42 2.85 -34.53
CA PRO A 230 -3.02 3.59 -35.72
C PRO A 230 -4.28 4.02 -36.46
N GLY A 231 -4.60 5.31 -36.37
CA GLY A 231 -5.73 5.95 -37.04
C GLY A 231 -5.87 5.48 -38.48
N SER A 232 -6.97 4.78 -38.74
CA SER A 232 -7.42 4.43 -40.08
C SER A 232 -8.37 5.50 -40.61
N ALA A 233 -7.80 6.53 -41.24
CA ALA A 233 -8.33 7.26 -42.42
C ALA A 233 -7.45 8.44 -42.79
#